data_AF-A0A927FRP0-F1
#
_entry.id   AF-A0A927FRP0-F1
#
_cell.length_a   1.000
_cell.length_b   1.000
_cell.length_c   1.000
_cell.angle_alpha   90.00
_cell.angle_beta   90.00
_cell.angle_gamma   90.00
#
_symmetry.space_group_name_H-M   'P 1'
#
loop_
_entity.id
_entity.type
_entity.pdbx_description
1 polymer ?
#
loop_
_entity_poly.entity_id
_entity_poly.type
_entity_poly.pdbx_seq_one_letter_code
_entity_poly.pdbx_strand_id
1 'polypeptide(L)'
;MADRLDQPRSTRRTIIPRPRREEDAAGRLSESIARFLGTPTFIIWLTIFCVAWIAWNSWGPEALRFDKASQGFTALTLMLSLQASYAAPLILLAQNRQTDRDRVQYEQDRQRAERNLADTEFLAREMASLRIALSEVATRDFVRSELRNLMEEMREGRDEPDDDAERDG
;
A
#
# COMPACT_ATOMS: atom_id res chain seq x y z
N MET A 1 9.72 17.88 52.36
CA MET A 1 9.45 18.50 51.05
C MET A 1 10.52 18.01 50.10
N ALA A 2 10.21 17.00 49.29
CA ALA A 2 11.16 16.36 48.37
C ALA A 2 10.85 16.77 46.94
N ASP A 3 11.93 17.02 46.20
CA ASP A 3 12.03 17.40 44.79
C ASP A 3 11.09 16.63 43.85
N ARG A 4 10.38 17.37 43.00
CA ARG A 4 9.82 16.86 41.74
C ARG A 4 10.72 17.31 40.59
N LEU A 5 11.82 16.60 40.41
CA LEU A 5 12.76 16.73 39.29
C LEU A 5 12.49 15.68 38.21
N ASP A 6 11.26 15.56 37.72
CA ASP A 6 10.95 14.56 36.68
C ASP A 6 9.93 15.05 35.64
N GLN A 7 10.32 16.06 34.87
CA GLN A 7 9.72 16.34 33.57
C GLN A 7 10.84 16.63 32.56
N PRO A 8 11.15 15.72 31.64
CA PRO A 8 12.08 16.04 30.57
C PRO A 8 11.41 17.04 29.62
N ARG A 9 11.85 18.31 29.70
CA ARG A 9 11.52 19.36 28.73
C ARG A 9 12.15 19.02 27.37
N SER A 10 11.46 18.25 26.55
CA SER A 10 11.83 18.03 25.15
C SER A 10 11.29 19.16 24.25
N THR A 11 11.72 20.39 24.50
CA THR A 11 11.51 21.51 23.56
C THR A 11 12.75 21.68 22.68
N ARG A 12 13.04 20.69 21.82
CA ARG A 12 13.91 20.94 20.66
C ARG A 12 13.02 21.46 19.54
N ARG A 13 12.71 22.76 19.62
CA ARG A 13 12.09 23.51 18.52
C ARG A 13 13.12 23.56 17.40
N THR A 14 13.00 22.69 16.41
CA THR A 14 13.86 22.69 15.23
C THR A 14 13.58 23.97 14.44
N ILE A 15 14.45 24.97 14.57
CA ILE A 15 14.32 26.33 13.99
C ILE A 15 14.69 26.34 12.49
N ILE A 16 15.10 25.21 11.91
CA ILE A 16 15.49 25.15 10.50
C ILE A 16 14.27 24.78 9.65
N PRO A 17 13.69 25.71 8.85
CA PRO A 17 12.72 25.36 7.85
C PRO A 17 13.41 24.49 6.79
N ARG A 18 13.10 23.19 6.75
CA ARG A 18 13.48 22.34 5.62
C ARG A 18 12.77 22.89 4.37
N PRO A 19 13.49 23.29 3.31
CA PRO A 19 12.85 23.81 2.10
C PRO A 19 12.07 22.67 1.42
N ARG A 20 10.77 22.55 1.74
CA ARG A 20 9.83 21.60 1.10
C ARG A 20 9.47 21.96 -0.36
N ARG A 21 10.23 22.85 -1.02
CA ARG A 21 9.74 23.59 -2.19
C ARG A 21 10.31 23.17 -3.55
N GLU A 22 11.19 22.17 -3.60
CA GLU A 22 11.73 21.65 -4.89
C GLU A 22 11.41 20.17 -5.15
N GLU A 23 10.86 19.45 -4.17
CA GLU A 23 10.59 18.01 -4.26
C GLU A 23 9.46 17.67 -5.24
N ASP A 24 8.49 18.56 -5.41
CA ASP A 24 7.31 18.31 -6.27
C ASP A 24 7.58 18.56 -7.76
N ALA A 25 8.44 19.53 -8.11
CA ALA A 25 8.79 19.81 -9.50
C ALA A 25 9.76 18.76 -10.05
N ALA A 26 10.83 18.48 -9.30
CA ALA A 26 11.78 17.42 -9.64
C ALA A 26 11.14 16.03 -9.59
N GLY A 27 10.19 15.80 -8.67
CA GLY A 27 9.44 14.55 -8.57
C GLY A 27 8.59 14.25 -9.81
N ARG A 28 7.85 15.25 -10.32
CA ARG A 28 7.03 15.09 -11.54
C ARG A 28 7.89 14.90 -12.79
N LEU A 29 9.01 15.63 -12.91
CA LEU A 29 9.98 15.44 -13.99
C LEU A 29 10.58 14.04 -13.97
N SER A 30 11.03 13.58 -12.80
CA SER A 30 11.62 12.25 -12.63
C SER A 30 10.62 11.14 -12.95
N GLU A 31 9.36 11.27 -12.54
CA GLU A 31 8.32 10.28 -12.85
C GLU A 31 7.98 10.21 -14.34
N SER A 32 7.95 11.36 -15.04
CA SER A 32 7.77 11.40 -16.49
C SER A 32 8.97 10.79 -17.23
N ILE A 33 10.19 11.09 -16.77
CA ILE A 33 11.43 10.55 -17.33
C ILE A 33 11.50 9.04 -17.11
N ALA A 34 11.17 8.55 -15.91
CA ALA A 34 11.14 7.11 -15.61
C ALA A 34 10.14 6.35 -16.49
N ARG A 35 8.92 6.89 -16.67
CA ARG A 35 7.94 6.31 -17.60
C ARG A 35 8.42 6.33 -19.04
N PHE A 36 9.12 7.39 -19.45
CA PHE A 36 9.64 7.51 -20.81
C PHE A 36 10.80 6.55 -21.10
N LEU A 37 11.82 6.48 -20.23
CA LEU A 37 12.97 5.57 -20.38
C LEU A 37 12.59 4.10 -20.23
N GLY A 38 11.57 3.78 -19.42
CA GLY A 38 11.11 2.41 -19.22
C GLY A 38 10.27 1.83 -20.37
N THR A 39 9.91 2.65 -21.37
CA THR A 39 9.06 2.22 -22.49
C THR A 39 9.93 1.71 -23.67
N PRO A 40 9.59 0.57 -24.30
CA PRO A 40 10.32 0.05 -25.47
C PRO A 40 10.36 1.04 -26.66
N THR A 41 9.40 1.96 -26.72
CA THR A 41 9.33 3.05 -27.70
C THR A 41 10.56 3.97 -27.67
N PHE A 42 11.20 4.19 -26.52
CA PHE A 42 12.41 5.00 -26.43
C PHE A 42 13.58 4.37 -27.21
N ILE A 43 13.77 3.06 -27.07
CA ILE A 43 14.83 2.31 -27.75
C ILE A 43 14.63 2.34 -29.26
N ILE A 44 13.37 2.24 -29.72
CA ILE A 44 13.01 2.34 -31.13
C ILE A 44 13.39 3.72 -31.69
N TRP A 45 13.00 4.80 -31.01
CA TRP A 45 13.35 6.17 -31.44
C TRP A 45 14.86 6.41 -31.44
N LEU A 46 15.58 5.94 -30.42
CA LEU A 46 17.03 6.06 -30.34
C LEU A 46 17.71 5.32 -31.50
N THR A 47 17.21 4.13 -31.85
CA THR A 47 17.72 3.34 -32.97
C THR A 47 17.45 4.03 -34.31
N ILE A 48 16.23 4.55 -34.52
CA ILE A 48 15.88 5.34 -35.71
C ILE A 48 16.80 6.57 -35.82
N PHE A 49 17.04 7.28 -34.72
CA PHE A 49 17.95 8.42 -34.69
C PHE A 49 19.37 8.03 -35.10
N CYS A 50 19.92 6.96 -34.53
CA CYS A 50 21.26 6.47 -34.90
C CYS A 50 21.35 6.08 -36.38
N VAL A 51 20.35 5.35 -36.89
CA VAL A 51 20.29 4.93 -38.30
C VAL A 51 20.19 6.15 -39.22
N ALA A 52 19.32 7.11 -38.90
CA ALA A 52 19.17 8.34 -39.67
C ALA A 52 20.44 9.19 -39.67
N TRP A 53 21.14 9.28 -38.53
CA TRP A 53 22.41 9.98 -38.41
C TRP A 53 23.50 9.35 -39.28
N ILE A 54 23.62 8.02 -39.22
CA ILE A 54 24.57 7.26 -40.03
C ILE A 54 24.24 7.43 -41.52
N ALA A 55 22.97 7.30 -41.90
CA ALA A 55 22.52 7.47 -43.29
C ALA A 55 22.83 8.88 -43.82
N TRP A 56 22.52 9.92 -43.03
CA TRP A 56 22.79 11.31 -43.39
C TRP A 56 24.28 11.59 -43.54
N ASN A 57 25.11 11.15 -42.60
CA ASN A 57 26.56 11.35 -42.66
C ASN A 57 27.26 10.41 -43.67
N SER A 58 26.60 9.34 -44.13
CA SER A 58 27.11 8.44 -45.16
C SER A 58 26.81 8.94 -46.58
N TRP A 59 25.59 9.41 -46.84
CA TRP A 59 25.12 9.80 -48.18
C TRP A 59 24.96 11.32 -48.39
N GLY A 60 25.07 12.13 -47.34
CA GLY A 60 24.90 13.58 -47.41
C GLY A 60 26.05 14.32 -48.13
N PRO A 61 25.83 15.59 -48.52
CA PRO A 61 26.81 16.40 -49.25
C PRO A 61 28.11 16.57 -48.45
N GLU A 62 29.26 16.39 -49.10
CA GLU A 62 30.58 16.33 -48.47
C GLU A 62 30.96 17.59 -47.67
N ALA A 63 30.39 18.74 -48.03
CA ALA A 63 30.55 20.02 -47.34
C ALA A 63 29.76 20.12 -46.00
N LEU A 64 28.75 19.28 -45.79
CA LEU A 64 27.89 19.28 -44.59
C LEU A 64 28.11 18.04 -43.71
N ARG A 65 29.03 17.15 -44.07
CA ARG A 65 29.39 15.95 -43.30
C ARG A 65 30.26 16.35 -42.10
N PHE A 66 29.61 16.63 -40.98
CA PHE A 66 30.29 16.93 -39.72
C PHE A 66 30.89 15.67 -39.07
N ASP A 67 30.30 14.49 -39.32
CA ASP A 67 30.72 13.22 -38.74
C ASP A 67 31.11 12.21 -39.84
N LYS A 68 32.34 12.30 -40.33
CA LYS A 68 32.79 11.51 -41.49
C LYS A 68 32.82 10.01 -41.19
N ALA A 69 32.27 9.21 -42.09
CA ALA A 69 32.29 7.75 -42.01
C ALA A 69 33.71 7.17 -41.93
N SER A 70 34.71 7.85 -42.50
CA SER A 70 36.13 7.43 -42.43
C SER A 70 36.74 7.52 -41.03
N GLN A 71 36.16 8.33 -40.14
CA GLN A 71 36.58 8.48 -38.74
C GLN A 71 35.69 7.67 -37.78
N GLY A 72 34.83 6.79 -38.30
CA GLY A 72 34.03 5.87 -37.50
C GLY A 72 32.92 6.52 -36.67
N PHE A 73 32.35 7.64 -37.13
CA PHE A 73 31.29 8.38 -36.42
C PHE A 73 31.70 8.86 -35.01
N THR A 74 32.84 9.55 -34.93
CA THR A 74 33.41 10.02 -33.66
C THR A 74 32.44 10.97 -32.93
N ALA A 75 31.70 11.82 -33.65
CA ALA A 75 30.78 12.76 -33.01
C ALA A 75 29.58 12.03 -32.37
N LEU A 76 28.99 11.07 -33.09
CA LEU A 76 27.93 10.22 -32.55
C LEU A 76 28.41 9.44 -31.32
N THR A 77 29.62 8.89 -31.38
CA THR A 77 30.21 8.14 -30.26
C THR A 77 30.40 9.01 -29.02
N LEU A 78 30.95 10.23 -29.20
CA LEU A 78 31.12 11.19 -28.11
C LEU A 78 29.77 11.60 -27.50
N MET A 79 28.75 11.82 -28.34
CA MET A 79 27.40 12.17 -27.90
C MET A 79 26.76 11.05 -27.08
N LEU A 80 26.84 9.79 -27.55
CA LEU A 80 26.32 8.64 -26.81
C LEU A 80 27.06 8.42 -25.48
N SER A 81 28.38 8.62 -25.47
CA SER A 81 29.20 8.53 -24.25
C SER A 81 28.77 9.59 -23.22
N LEU A 82 28.53 10.82 -23.67
CA LEU A 82 28.02 11.90 -22.82
C LEU A 82 26.60 11.60 -22.31
N GLN A 83 25.73 11.07 -23.18
CA GLN A 83 24.37 10.70 -22.84
C GLN A 83 24.34 9.65 -21.72
N ALA A 84 25.19 8.62 -21.81
CA ALA A 84 25.33 7.62 -20.75
C ALA A 84 25.84 8.23 -19.43
N SER A 85 26.83 9.12 -19.51
CA SER A 85 27.42 9.79 -18.34
C SER A 85 26.41 10.67 -17.58
N TYR A 86 25.55 11.40 -18.30
CA TYR A 86 24.52 12.24 -17.67
C TYR A 86 23.26 11.46 -17.26
N ALA A 87 22.96 10.33 -17.92
CA ALA A 87 21.85 9.47 -17.53
C ALA A 87 22.07 8.83 -16.14
N ALA A 88 23.29 8.36 -15.84
CA ALA A 88 23.62 7.71 -14.57
C ALA A 88 23.22 8.51 -13.30
N PRO A 89 23.61 9.79 -13.13
CA PRO A 89 23.22 10.57 -11.94
C PRO A 89 21.72 10.87 -11.89
N LEU A 90 21.07 11.08 -13.04
CA LEU A 90 19.61 11.27 -13.07
C LEU A 90 18.85 10.00 -12.68
N ILE A 91 19.31 8.85 -13.13
CA ILE A 91 18.77 7.54 -12.75
C ILE A 91 18.95 7.33 -11.25
N LEU A 92 20.12 7.65 -10.69
CA LEU A 92 20.39 7.54 -9.25
C LEU A 92 19.43 8.41 -8.42
N LEU A 93 19.16 9.64 -8.85
CA LEU A 93 18.18 10.52 -8.20
C LEU A 93 16.75 9.95 -8.28
N ALA A 94 16.38 9.36 -9.42
CA ALA A 94 15.09 8.70 -9.58
C ALA A 94 14.98 7.45 -8.67
N GLN A 95 16.05 6.67 -8.57
CA GLN A 95 16.12 5.45 -7.74
C GLN A 95 16.05 5.76 -6.24
N ASN A 96 16.76 6.79 -5.76
CA ASN A 96 16.68 7.20 -4.35
C ASN A 96 15.24 7.55 -3.97
N ARG A 97 14.53 8.29 -4.82
CA ARG A 97 13.12 8.64 -4.55
C ARG A 97 12.19 7.44 -4.59
N GLN A 98 12.40 6.51 -5.52
CA GLN A 98 11.63 5.28 -5.55
C GLN A 98 11.84 4.48 -4.27
N THR A 99 13.09 4.37 -3.82
CA THR A 99 13.46 3.69 -2.57
C THR A 99 12.83 4.34 -1.34
N ASP A 100 12.77 5.67 -1.30
CA ASP A 100 12.10 6.40 -0.21
C ASP A 100 10.59 6.12 -0.17
N ARG A 101 9.92 6.09 -1.32
CA ARG A 101 8.49 5.72 -1.40
C ARG A 101 8.28 4.26 -0.99
N ASP A 102 9.09 3.35 -1.50
CA ASP A 102 9.00 1.92 -1.22
C ASP A 102 9.20 1.65 0.28
N ARG A 103 10.09 2.40 0.93
CA ARG A 103 10.28 2.34 2.39
C ARG A 103 9.02 2.76 3.15
N VAL A 104 8.40 3.88 2.79
CA VAL A 104 7.16 4.33 3.44
C VAL A 104 6.03 3.34 3.22
N GLN A 105 5.91 2.81 2.00
CA GLN A 105 4.93 1.76 1.67
C GLN A 105 5.14 0.52 2.55
N TYR A 106 6.39 0.08 2.70
CA TYR A 106 6.75 -1.08 3.52
C TYR A 106 6.45 -0.87 5.01
N GLU A 107 6.76 0.31 5.56
CA GLU A 107 6.46 0.64 6.96
C GLU A 107 4.94 0.66 7.23
N GLN A 108 4.15 1.18 6.29
CA GLN A 108 2.69 1.16 6.39
C GLN A 108 2.12 -0.25 6.28
N ASP A 109 2.63 -1.05 5.34
CA ASP A 109 2.19 -2.43 5.18
C ASP A 109 2.47 -3.26 6.43
N ARG A 110 3.65 -3.06 7.05
CA ARG A 110 3.99 -3.69 8.32
C ARG A 110 3.02 -3.31 9.44
N GLN A 111 2.69 -2.01 9.58
CA GLN A 111 1.71 -1.56 10.58
C GLN A 111 0.31 -2.13 10.32
N ARG A 112 -0.10 -2.24 9.06
CA ARG A 112 -1.38 -2.87 8.69
C ARG A 112 -1.39 -4.36 9.03
N ALA A 113 -0.30 -5.07 8.74
CA ALA A 113 -0.15 -6.48 9.09
C ALA A 113 -0.21 -6.71 10.61
N GLU A 114 0.48 -5.88 11.40
CA GLU A 114 0.41 -5.91 12.87
C GLU A 114 -1.03 -5.70 13.38
N ARG A 115 -1.76 -4.74 12.81
CA ARG A 115 -3.18 -4.50 13.17
C ARG A 115 -4.09 -5.66 12.76
N ASN A 116 -3.94 -6.17 11.54
CA ASN A 116 -4.73 -7.30 11.06
C ASN A 116 -4.52 -8.55 11.92
N LEU A 117 -3.29 -8.78 12.39
CA LEU A 117 -2.98 -9.87 13.31
C LEU A 117 -3.71 -9.66 14.64
N ALA A 118 -3.64 -8.45 15.22
CA ALA A 118 -4.35 -8.13 16.46
C ALA A 118 -5.88 -8.26 16.33
N ASP A 119 -6.45 -7.81 15.22
CA ASP A 119 -7.89 -7.95 14.94
C ASP A 119 -8.28 -9.43 14.80
N THR A 120 -7.43 -10.24 14.17
CA THR A 120 -7.65 -11.68 14.03
C THR A 120 -7.59 -12.37 15.40
N GLU A 121 -6.62 -12.02 16.25
CA GLU A 121 -6.52 -12.53 17.62
C GLU A 121 -7.73 -12.13 18.47
N PHE A 122 -8.21 -10.89 18.32
CA PHE A 122 -9.41 -10.40 18.98
C PHE A 122 -10.63 -11.21 18.55
N LEU A 123 -10.86 -11.34 17.24
CA LEU A 123 -11.97 -12.14 16.70
C LEU A 123 -11.88 -13.61 17.13
N ALA A 124 -10.69 -14.20 17.19
CA ALA A 124 -10.51 -15.57 17.66
C ALA A 124 -10.91 -15.72 19.14
N ARG A 125 -10.57 -14.74 19.98
CA ARG A 125 -10.96 -14.73 21.41
C ARG A 125 -12.47 -14.56 21.57
N GLU A 126 -13.08 -13.64 20.83
CA GLU A 126 -14.53 -13.43 20.82
C GLU A 126 -15.28 -14.68 20.28
N MET A 127 -14.74 -15.36 19.27
CA MET A 127 -15.30 -16.62 18.79
C MET A 127 -15.22 -17.73 19.83
N ALA A 128 -14.11 -17.80 20.59
CA ALA A 128 -13.98 -18.76 21.67
C ALA A 128 -14.98 -18.51 22.81
N SER A 129 -15.18 -17.25 23.21
CA SER A 129 -16.18 -16.89 24.24
C SER A 129 -17.60 -17.17 23.78
N LEU A 130 -17.95 -16.80 22.54
CA LEU A 130 -19.25 -17.10 21.94
C LEU A 130 -19.50 -18.60 21.85
N ARG A 131 -18.49 -19.41 21.49
CA ARG A 131 -18.61 -20.88 21.46
C ARG A 131 -18.91 -21.45 22.84
N ILE A 132 -18.30 -20.95 23.90
CA ILE A 132 -18.55 -21.40 25.28
C ILE A 132 -19.98 -21.03 25.69
N ALA A 133 -20.40 -19.78 25.48
CA ALA A 133 -21.76 -19.33 25.79
C ALA A 133 -22.83 -20.14 25.04
N LEU A 134 -22.62 -20.42 23.76
CA LEU A 134 -23.52 -21.28 22.97
C LEU A 134 -23.52 -22.73 23.47
N SER A 135 -22.37 -23.26 23.90
CA SER A 135 -22.29 -24.61 24.45
C SER A 135 -23.11 -24.79 25.72
N GLU A 136 -23.20 -23.77 26.57
CA GLU A 136 -24.02 -23.81 27.79
C GLU A 136 -25.53 -23.85 27.45
N VAL A 137 -25.99 -22.96 26.57
CA VAL A 137 -27.41 -22.88 26.17
C VAL A 137 -27.85 -24.05 25.30
N ALA A 138 -26.98 -24.57 24.44
CA ALA A 138 -27.30 -25.68 23.53
C ALA A 138 -27.13 -27.06 24.17
N THR A 139 -26.90 -27.14 25.48
CA THR A 139 -26.78 -28.45 26.15
C THR A 139 -28.11 -29.20 25.99
N ARG A 140 -28.06 -30.42 25.43
CA ARG A 140 -29.24 -31.26 25.13
C ARG A 140 -30.22 -31.35 26.30
N ASP A 141 -29.70 -31.39 27.53
CA ASP A 141 -30.51 -31.53 28.73
C ASP A 141 -31.23 -30.24 29.13
N PHE A 142 -30.65 -29.06 28.90
CA PHE A 142 -31.32 -27.77 29.11
C PHE A 142 -32.42 -27.54 28.07
N VAL A 143 -32.11 -27.78 26.79
CA VAL A 143 -33.11 -27.68 25.72
C VAL A 143 -34.26 -28.67 25.96
N ARG A 144 -33.95 -29.87 26.46
CA ARG A 144 -34.94 -30.89 26.81
C ARG A 144 -35.76 -30.51 28.05
N SER A 145 -35.17 -29.86 29.06
CA SER A 145 -35.91 -29.43 30.25
C SER A 145 -36.87 -28.28 29.90
N GLU A 146 -36.42 -27.29 29.14
CA GLU A 146 -37.26 -26.18 28.70
C GLU A 146 -38.40 -26.63 27.79
N LEU A 147 -38.14 -27.51 26.82
CA LEU A 147 -39.19 -28.11 26.00
C LEU A 147 -40.21 -28.89 26.82
N ARG A 148 -39.79 -29.52 27.93
CA ARG A 148 -40.67 -30.29 28.80
C ARG A 148 -41.51 -29.37 29.67
N ASN A 149 -40.92 -28.34 30.27
CA ASN A 149 -41.64 -27.29 30.99
C ASN A 149 -42.71 -26.63 30.10
N LEU A 150 -42.35 -26.20 28.89
CA LEU A 150 -43.30 -25.59 27.95
C LEU A 150 -44.43 -26.56 27.55
N MET A 151 -44.13 -27.85 27.37
CA MET A 151 -45.18 -28.86 27.11
C MET A 151 -46.10 -29.08 28.30
N GLU A 152 -45.57 -28.99 29.52
CA GLU A 152 -46.32 -29.17 30.77
C GLU A 152 -47.23 -27.95 31.03
N GLU A 153 -46.72 -26.75 30.83
CA GLU A 153 -47.47 -25.48 30.93
C GLU A 153 -48.63 -25.43 29.90
N MET A 154 -48.40 -25.85 28.65
CA MET A 154 -49.48 -25.96 27.66
C MET A 154 -50.51 -27.05 27.99
N ARG A 155 -50.11 -28.08 28.75
CA ARG A 155 -51.03 -29.14 29.17
C ARG A 155 -51.89 -28.68 30.34
N GLU A 156 -51.29 -28.03 31.34
CA GLU A 156 -52.02 -27.44 32.47
C GLU A 156 -53.01 -26.37 32.00
N GLY A 157 -52.60 -25.48 31.08
CA GLY A 157 -53.52 -24.49 30.48
C GLY A 157 -54.61 -25.09 29.57
N ARG A 158 -54.58 -26.41 29.30
CA ARG A 158 -55.64 -27.15 28.59
C ARG A 158 -56.53 -27.95 29.54
N ASP A 159 -56.02 -28.24 30.74
CA ASP A 159 -56.70 -28.99 31.80
C ASP A 159 -57.36 -28.04 32.85
N GLU A 160 -57.19 -26.70 32.73
CA GLU A 160 -58.01 -25.71 33.45
C GLU A 160 -59.49 -25.87 33.01
N PRO A 161 -60.38 -26.34 33.90
CA PRO A 161 -61.80 -26.45 33.59
C PRO A 161 -62.39 -25.05 33.45
N ASP A 162 -63.35 -24.92 32.55
CA ASP A 162 -64.22 -23.76 32.36
C ASP A 162 -65.06 -23.53 33.64
N ASP A 163 -64.44 -22.99 34.70
CA ASP A 163 -65.03 -22.81 36.03
C ASP A 163 -65.86 -21.51 36.14
N ASP A 164 -66.23 -20.92 35.00
CA ASP A 164 -67.14 -19.76 34.92
C ASP A 164 -68.63 -20.17 34.80
N ALA A 165 -68.97 -21.46 34.90
CA ALA A 165 -70.34 -21.94 34.72
C ALA A 165 -71.22 -22.02 36.00
N GLU A 166 -70.67 -21.99 37.22
CA GLU A 166 -71.47 -22.05 38.46
C GLU A 166 -71.49 -20.71 39.20
N ARG A 167 -72.01 -19.69 38.49
CA ARG A 167 -72.37 -18.39 39.05
C ARG A 167 -73.84 -18.08 38.78
N ASP A 168 -74.73 -19.06 38.95
CA ASP A 168 -76.18 -18.85 38.97
C ASP A 168 -76.87 -20.04 39.65
N GLY A 169 -77.61 -19.81 40.75
CA GLY A 169 -78.38 -20.84 41.46
C GLY A 169 -78.58 -20.60 42.95
#